data_AF-A0A914WFE2-F1
#
_entry.id   AF-A0A914WFE2-F1
#
_cell.length_a   1.000
_cell.length_b   1.000
_cell.length_c   1.000
_cell.angle_alpha   90.00
_cell.angle_beta   90.00
_cell.angle_gamma   90.00
#
_symmetry.space_group_name_H-M   'P 1'
#
loop_
_entity.id
_entity.type
_entity.pdbx_description
1 polymer ?
#
loop_
_entity_poly.entity_id
_entity_poly.type
_entity_poly.pdbx_seq_one_letter_code
_entity_poly.pdbx_strand_id
1 'polypeptide(L)'
;MLAHAQFCVSGDHTLEATKLAVEQLAKEDADERFVIVLSDANFERYGIRPKDFSRLMTLDDRVNVFAIFIGSLGEQAALLKRALPAGKAFVCKDTAEIPQIMQLIFTSTVLGSGGSAQD
;
A
#
# COMPACT_ATOMS: atom_id res chain seq x y z
N MET A 1 14.59 -22.77 -14.25
CA MET A 1 14.11 -21.43 -13.83
C MET A 1 13.80 -21.30 -12.33
N LEU A 2 14.16 -22.25 -11.46
CA LEU A 2 13.90 -22.16 -10.00
C LEU A 2 15.12 -21.65 -9.21
N ALA A 3 16.35 -21.99 -9.63
CA ALA A 3 17.58 -21.67 -8.89
C ALA A 3 18.12 -20.24 -9.11
N HIS A 4 17.76 -19.58 -10.21
CA HIS A 4 18.29 -18.25 -10.54
C HIS A 4 17.48 -17.10 -9.92
N ALA A 5 16.22 -17.32 -9.55
CA ALA A 5 15.42 -16.33 -8.81
C ALA A 5 15.68 -16.36 -7.29
N GLN A 6 16.36 -17.39 -6.77
CA GLN A 6 16.62 -17.58 -5.33
C GLN A 6 17.70 -16.63 -4.78
N PHE A 7 18.52 -16.06 -5.65
CA PHE A 7 19.63 -15.16 -5.31
C PHE A 7 19.55 -13.81 -6.00
N CYS A 8 18.41 -13.48 -6.63
CA CYS A 8 18.17 -12.10 -7.03
C CYS A 8 18.08 -11.27 -5.75
N VAL A 9 19.13 -10.50 -5.45
CA VAL A 9 18.97 -9.28 -4.68
C VAL A 9 18.19 -8.32 -5.59
N SER A 10 16.89 -8.55 -5.76
CA SER A 10 16.02 -7.44 -6.15
C SER A 10 16.08 -6.52 -4.96
N GLY A 11 16.86 -5.43 -5.05
CA GLY A 11 16.71 -4.33 -4.11
C GLY A 11 15.22 -4.07 -4.01
N ASP A 12 14.67 -4.23 -2.81
CA ASP A 12 13.26 -3.95 -2.61
C ASP A 12 13.10 -2.45 -2.73
N HIS A 13 12.71 -2.03 -3.92
CA HIS A 13 12.46 -0.63 -4.24
C HIS A 13 11.04 -0.22 -3.86
N THR A 14 10.33 -0.98 -3.02
CA THR A 14 8.97 -0.62 -2.58
C THR A 14 8.97 0.78 -1.97
N LEU A 15 9.97 1.14 -1.16
CA LEU A 15 10.05 2.48 -0.58
C LEU A 15 10.29 3.55 -1.65
N GLU A 16 11.31 3.39 -2.49
CA GLU A 16 11.66 4.37 -3.53
C GLU A 16 10.55 4.52 -4.57
N ALA A 17 9.96 3.40 -5.03
CA ALA A 17 8.86 3.39 -5.99
C ALA A 17 7.60 4.02 -5.41
N THR A 18 7.25 3.71 -4.15
CA THR A 18 6.09 4.34 -3.49
C THR A 18 6.31 5.84 -3.34
N LYS A 19 7.51 6.26 -2.91
CA LYS A 19 7.86 7.68 -2.79
C LYS A 19 7.74 8.39 -4.14
N LEU A 20 8.34 7.83 -5.19
CA LEU A 20 8.30 8.41 -6.53
C LEU A 20 6.86 8.52 -7.05
N ALA A 21 6.04 7.48 -6.87
CA ALA A 21 4.64 7.48 -7.27
C ALA A 21 3.84 8.59 -6.56
N VAL A 22 4.04 8.74 -5.24
CA VAL A 22 3.40 9.83 -4.47
C VAL A 22 3.85 11.20 -4.98
N GLU A 23 5.15 11.42 -5.13
CA GLU A 23 5.71 12.71 -5.57
C GLU A 23 5.32 13.08 -7.01
N GLN A 24 5.16 12.10 -7.90
CA GLN A 24 4.68 12.32 -9.26
C GLN A 24 3.19 12.62 -9.28
N LEU A 25 2.37 11.78 -8.63
CA LEU A 25 0.93 11.91 -8.66
C LEU A 25 0.44 13.19 -7.95
N ALA A 26 1.18 13.66 -6.93
CA ALA A 26 0.89 14.91 -6.22
C ALA A 26 1.01 16.19 -7.11
N LYS A 27 1.58 16.07 -8.32
CA LYS A 27 1.70 17.16 -9.30
C LYS A 27 0.56 17.16 -10.32
N GLU A 28 -0.15 16.06 -10.45
CA GLU A 28 -1.23 15.91 -11.42
C GLU A 28 -2.50 16.61 -10.93
N ASP A 29 -3.24 17.22 -11.85
CA ASP A 29 -4.54 17.83 -11.58
C ASP A 29 -5.64 16.75 -11.60
N ALA A 30 -6.17 16.43 -10.42
CA ALA A 30 -7.16 15.40 -10.19
C ALA A 30 -7.92 15.67 -8.89
N ASP A 31 -9.19 15.29 -8.85
CA ASP A 31 -10.01 15.39 -7.62
C ASP A 31 -9.47 14.47 -6.52
N GLU A 32 -9.15 13.23 -6.88
CA GLU A 32 -8.65 12.20 -5.98
C GLU A 32 -7.44 11.48 -6.60
N ARG A 33 -6.45 11.17 -5.76
CA ARG A 33 -5.17 10.58 -6.20
C ARG A 33 -4.92 9.33 -5.38
N PHE A 34 -4.68 8.20 -6.04
CA PHE A 34 -4.49 6.90 -5.39
C PHE A 34 -3.15 6.28 -5.77
N VAL A 35 -2.41 5.81 -4.77
CA VAL A 35 -1.27 4.90 -4.97
C VAL A 35 -1.62 3.59 -4.27
N ILE A 36 -1.73 2.50 -5.03
CA ILE A 36 -2.07 1.18 -4.49
C ILE A 36 -0.87 0.26 -4.68
N VAL A 37 -0.23 -0.09 -3.57
CA VAL A 37 0.94 -0.96 -3.53
C VAL A 37 0.47 -2.41 -3.40
N LEU A 38 0.82 -3.27 -4.36
CA LEU A 38 0.60 -4.71 -4.28
C LEU A 38 1.91 -5.38 -3.83
N SER A 39 1.88 -6.18 -2.77
CA SER A 39 3.08 -6.81 -2.20
C SER A 39 2.78 -8.20 -1.65
N ASP A 40 3.74 -9.11 -1.64
CA ASP A 40 3.65 -10.44 -0.98
C ASP A 40 3.86 -10.38 0.55
N ALA A 41 3.88 -9.17 1.12
CA ALA A 41 4.07 -8.87 2.54
C ALA A 41 5.47 -9.22 3.10
N ASN A 42 6.46 -9.47 2.25
CA ASN A 42 7.75 -9.98 2.68
C ASN A 42 8.76 -8.90 3.14
N PHE A 43 8.26 -7.82 3.76
CA PHE A 43 9.04 -6.63 4.14
C PHE A 43 10.27 -6.98 5.01
N GLU A 44 10.10 -7.93 5.94
CA GLU A 44 11.18 -8.35 6.84
C GLU A 44 12.37 -8.93 6.06
N ARG A 45 12.10 -9.73 5.02
CA ARG A 45 13.15 -10.36 4.20
C ARG A 45 13.97 -9.33 3.42
N TYR A 46 13.37 -8.19 3.12
CA TYR A 46 14.03 -7.10 2.40
C TYR A 46 14.55 -5.98 3.31
N GLY A 47 14.41 -6.13 4.64
CA GLY A 47 14.85 -5.12 5.60
C GLY A 47 13.98 -3.85 5.60
N ILE A 48 12.77 -3.90 5.04
CA ILE A 48 11.83 -2.78 5.08
C ILE A 48 11.18 -2.73 6.45
N ARG A 49 11.38 -1.63 7.18
CA ARG A 49 10.69 -1.40 8.44
C ARG A 49 9.29 -0.86 8.16
N PRO A 50 8.23 -1.38 8.79
CA PRO A 50 6.87 -0.87 8.62
C PRO A 50 6.74 0.64 8.88
N LYS A 51 7.56 1.19 9.79
CA LYS A 51 7.62 2.63 10.09
C LYS A 51 8.06 3.47 8.88
N ASP A 52 9.02 2.98 8.10
CA ASP A 52 9.52 3.69 6.93
C ASP A 52 8.46 3.71 5.83
N PHE A 53 7.78 2.58 5.60
CA PHE A 53 6.66 2.50 4.68
C PHE A 53 5.46 3.35 5.16
N SER A 54 5.13 3.32 6.45
CA SER A 54 4.07 4.15 7.03
C SER A 54 4.28 5.64 6.77
N ARG A 55 5.53 6.12 6.88
CA ARG A 55 5.88 7.51 6.58
C ARG A 55 5.61 7.86 5.11
N LEU A 56 5.85 6.93 4.19
CA LEU A 56 5.54 7.13 2.77
C LEU A 56 4.03 7.14 2.51
N MET A 57 3.27 6.29 3.23
CA MET A 57 1.81 6.24 3.11
C MET A 57 1.10 7.52 3.60
N THR A 58 1.82 8.40 4.28
CA THR A 58 1.36 9.69 4.79
C THR A 58 2.29 10.82 4.39
N LEU A 59 3.06 10.66 3.29
CA LEU A 59 4.04 11.64 2.85
C LEU A 59 3.41 12.92 2.31
N ASP A 60 2.31 12.77 1.57
CA ASP A 60 1.52 13.86 1.00
C ASP A 60 0.04 13.54 1.22
N ASP A 61 -0.65 14.44 1.89
CA ASP A 61 -2.06 14.37 2.27
C ASP A 61 -3.02 14.52 1.08
N ARG A 62 -2.52 14.96 -0.09
CA ARG A 62 -3.29 14.99 -1.34
C ARG A 62 -3.30 13.63 -2.05
N VAL A 63 -2.50 12.66 -1.61
CA VAL A 63 -2.37 11.34 -2.24
C VAL A 63 -2.75 10.23 -1.26
N ASN A 64 -3.79 9.48 -1.61
CA ASN A 64 -4.25 8.33 -0.83
C ASN A 64 -3.42 7.09 -1.16
N VAL A 65 -2.51 6.74 -0.25
CA VAL A 65 -1.67 5.54 -0.39
C VAL A 65 -2.27 4.36 0.36
N PHE A 66 -2.43 3.23 -0.34
CA PHE A 66 -2.92 1.97 0.22
C PHE A 66 -1.97 0.81 -0.11
N ALA A 67 -2.00 -0.24 0.69
CA ALA A 67 -1.28 -1.48 0.43
C ALA A 67 -2.21 -2.69 0.46
N ILE A 68 -2.08 -3.57 -0.53
CA ILE A 68 -2.76 -4.86 -0.59
C ILE A 68 -1.69 -5.95 -0.55
N PHE A 69 -1.68 -6.70 0.55
CA PHE A 69 -0.77 -7.81 0.78
C PHE A 69 -1.37 -9.10 0.24
N ILE A 70 -0.83 -9.61 -0.86
CA ILE A 70 -1.30 -10.80 -1.57
C ILE A 70 -0.54 -12.02 -1.08
N GLY A 71 -1.28 -13.00 -0.57
CA GLY A 71 -0.71 -14.21 0.01
C GLY A 71 -0.33 -14.00 1.47
N SER A 72 -0.66 -15.00 2.28
CA SER A 72 -0.24 -15.05 3.68
C SER A 72 0.19 -16.47 4.00
N LEU A 73 1.45 -16.81 3.74
CA LEU A 73 2.07 -17.92 4.43
C LEU A 73 2.32 -17.46 5.88
N GLY A 74 1.29 -17.55 6.73
CA GLY A 74 1.35 -17.23 8.15
C GLY A 74 0.93 -15.80 8.53
N GLU A 75 1.39 -15.36 9.70
CA GLU A 75 0.94 -14.14 10.40
C GLU A 75 1.59 -12.83 9.92
N GLN A 76 2.58 -12.90 9.02
CA GLN A 76 3.39 -11.75 8.61
C GLN A 76 2.55 -10.61 8.02
N ALA A 77 1.65 -10.91 7.07
CA ALA A 77 0.78 -9.91 6.46
C ALA A 77 -0.17 -9.25 7.48
N ALA A 78 -0.66 -10.02 8.45
CA ALA A 78 -1.55 -9.52 9.50
C ALA A 78 -0.80 -8.62 10.50
N LEU A 79 0.42 -9.01 10.90
CA LEU A 79 1.30 -8.19 11.75
C LEU A 79 1.71 -6.91 11.05
N LEU A 80 2.08 -7.00 9.76
CA LEU A 80 2.44 -5.85 8.95
C LEU A 80 1.26 -4.87 8.83
N LYS A 81 0.06 -5.36 8.50
CA LYS A 81 -1.17 -4.54 8.47
C LYS A 81 -1.39 -3.80 9.80
N ARG A 82 -1.17 -4.45 10.95
CA ARG A 82 -1.32 -3.82 12.28
C ARG A 82 -0.28 -2.73 12.57
N ALA A 83 0.90 -2.81 11.93
CA ALA A 83 1.98 -1.84 12.09
C ALA A 83 1.86 -0.63 11.13
N LEU A 84 0.95 -0.69 10.16
CA LEU A 84 0.68 0.38 9.20
C LEU A 84 -0.51 1.25 9.61
N PRO A 85 -0.68 2.46 9.02
CA PRO A 85 -1.79 3.33 9.36
C PRO A 85 -3.15 2.64 9.20
N ALA A 86 -4.04 2.86 10.17
CA ALA A 86 -5.35 2.23 10.20
C ALA A 86 -6.13 2.49 8.91
N GLY A 87 -6.79 1.46 8.39
CA GLY A 87 -7.57 1.55 7.15
C GLY A 87 -6.75 1.63 5.85
N LYS A 88 -5.42 1.74 5.92
CA LYS A 88 -4.58 1.88 4.71
C LYS A 88 -3.99 0.56 4.19
N ALA A 89 -4.12 -0.55 4.93
CA ALA A 89 -3.55 -1.84 4.55
C ALA A 89 -4.58 -2.99 4.57
N PHE A 90 -4.51 -3.85 3.57
CA PHE A 90 -5.42 -4.97 3.35
C PHE A 90 -4.61 -6.25 3.17
N VAL A 91 -5.16 -7.38 3.60
CA VAL A 91 -4.58 -8.71 3.38
C VAL A 91 -5.56 -9.45 2.47
N CYS A 92 -5.04 -9.96 1.36
CA CYS A 92 -5.76 -10.66 0.31
C CYS A 92 -5.24 -12.10 0.25
N LYS A 93 -6.05 -13.06 0.69
CA LYS A 93 -5.66 -14.48 0.73
C LYS A 93 -5.98 -15.19 -0.59
N ASP A 94 -7.05 -14.74 -1.24
CA ASP A 94 -7.45 -15.16 -2.57
C ASP A 94 -7.48 -13.94 -3.48
N THR A 95 -6.77 -13.98 -4.60
CA THR A 95 -6.72 -12.87 -5.57
C THR A 95 -8.10 -12.52 -6.15
N ALA A 96 -9.06 -13.44 -6.10
CA ALA A 96 -10.45 -13.16 -6.45
C ALA A 96 -11.11 -12.12 -5.53
N GLU A 97 -10.53 -11.83 -4.35
CA GLU A 97 -10.98 -10.81 -3.39
C GLU A 97 -10.49 -9.38 -3.74
N ILE A 98 -9.51 -9.25 -4.65
CA ILE A 98 -8.95 -7.95 -5.02
C ILE A 98 -10.03 -6.96 -5.49
N PRO A 99 -10.99 -7.33 -6.35
CA PRO A 99 -12.06 -6.42 -6.76
C PRO A 99 -12.87 -5.87 -5.57
N GLN A 100 -13.21 -6.69 -4.58
CA GLN A 100 -13.93 -6.22 -3.39
C GLN A 100 -13.05 -5.30 -2.52
N ILE A 101 -11.76 -5.61 -2.37
CA ILE A 101 -10.81 -4.74 -1.65
C ILE A 101 -10.71 -3.38 -2.31
N MET A 102 -10.61 -3.34 -3.64
CA MET A 102 -10.57 -2.09 -4.42
C MET A 102 -11.85 -1.26 -4.23
N GLN A 103 -13.03 -1.91 -4.24
CA GLN A 103 -14.30 -1.22 -3.96
C GLN A 103 -14.32 -0.60 -2.57
N LEU A 104 -13.83 -1.32 -1.54
CA LEU A 104 -13.72 -0.78 -0.19
C LEU A 104 -12.78 0.43 -0.12
N ILE A 105 -11.61 0.36 -0.76
CA ILE A 105 -10.64 1.45 -0.83
C ILE A 105 -11.30 2.72 -1.40
N PHE A 106 -11.90 2.61 -2.58
CA PHE A 106 -12.50 3.76 -3.24
C PHE A 106 -13.72 4.30 -2.49
N THR A 107 -14.58 3.43 -1.96
CA THR A 107 -15.77 3.84 -1.19
C THR A 107 -15.37 4.59 0.09
N SER A 108 -14.36 4.10 0.81
CA SER A 108 -13.91 4.72 2.06
C SER A 108 -13.33 6.12 1.86
N THR A 109 -12.69 6.36 0.73
CA THR A 109 -12.05 7.66 0.42
C THR A 109 -13.11 8.69 0.03
N VAL A 110 -14.07 8.32 -0.82
CA VAL A 110 -15.19 9.19 -1.21
C VAL A 110 -16.04 9.62 -0.01
N LEU A 111 -16.24 8.71 0.95
CA LEU A 111 -16.96 9.04 2.19
C LEU A 111 -16.13 9.87 3.17
N GLY A 112 -14.80 9.74 3.13
CA GLY A 112 -13.87 10.47 3.99
C GLY A 112 -13.59 11.92 3.52
N SER A 113 -13.61 12.17 2.21
CA SER A 113 -13.41 13.52 1.64
C SER A 113 -14.67 14.39 1.68
N GLY A 114 -15.84 13.83 1.96
CA GLY A 114 -17.11 14.56 2.12
C GLY A 114 -17.29 15.38 3.41
N GLY A 115 -16.24 15.56 4.22
CA GLY A 115 -16.31 16.19 5.55
C GLY A 115 -16.07 17.71 5.62
N SER A 116 -15.84 18.41 4.52
CA SER A 116 -15.58 19.87 4.51
C SER A 116 -16.70 20.70 3.87
N ALA A 117 -17.95 20.34 4.14
CA ALA A 117 -19.11 21.14 3.78
C ALA A 117 -20.10 21.23 4.95
N GLN A 118 -19.75 22.00 5.99
CA GLN A 118 -20.66 22.70 6.90
C GLN A 118 -19.86 23.54 7.91
N ASP A 119 -19.73 24.84 7.63
CA ASP A 119 -20.06 26.00 8.50
C ASP A 119 -19.30 27.26 8.07
#